data_AF-A0A2V6AQC7-F1
#
_entry.id   AF-A0A2V6AQC7-F1
#
_cell.length_a   1.000
_cell.length_b   1.000
_cell.length_c   1.000
_cell.angle_alpha   90.00
_cell.angle_beta   90.00
_cell.angle_gamma   90.00
#
_symmetry.space_group_name_H-M   'P 1'
#
loop_
_entity.id
_entity.type
_entity.pdbx_description
1 polymer ?
#
loop_
_entity_poly.entity_id
_entity_poly.type
_entity_poly.pdbx_seq_one_letter_code
_entity_poly.pdbx_strand_id
1 'polypeptide(L)'
;MLSPITPAQAKRNFVSPYSRWHQKEQLPGELDGTLASQRLRKPLFSPAISPGFKMQREDKIFAIGSCFARGVELALIGQKMDVLSRTAEFDSFPSMNGELPLGFTNKYNTFSIHNELRWALDPAAEFPRHSLVDLGNGIFYDPHTNPALQLTGLEQTIHRREIMQMVTRRISQCRVVIITLGLVEVWRDNTANVFINRLIPGMLKSYPDRYELHLTSFVENLSNLEWIHGLLSQFGHQDVQIVVTVSPVPLQATFSGEDVVIANTYSKSLLRAVAQEWATSHENVHYFPSYEIVQNSDRSLTWEEDMRHVKGEVVRHIMSLFLHNYFSGLPVTSSKLYASPNPVPPGIGPGKTTVSWSSHATPDAAIYVSGGGIEEALFAGGSHGSKEASFIETGAIYEFSLYTSRDRNRRVAQLSVTRPPVDSITS
;
A
#
# COMPACT_ATOMS: atom_id res chain seq x y z
N MET A 1 1.95 -27.43 -12.87
CA MET A 1 2.70 -27.15 -14.10
C MET A 1 1.74 -26.57 -15.12
N LEU A 2 2.03 -25.36 -15.59
CA LEU A 2 1.37 -24.76 -16.74
C LEU A 2 1.27 -25.72 -17.91
N SER A 3 0.11 -25.73 -18.58
CA SER A 3 0.04 -26.29 -19.93
C SER A 3 0.94 -25.44 -20.85
N PRO A 4 1.84 -26.05 -21.64
CA PRO A 4 2.64 -25.31 -22.62
C PRO A 4 1.73 -24.49 -23.54
N ILE A 5 2.09 -23.24 -23.80
CA ILE A 5 1.34 -22.42 -24.76
C ILE A 5 1.62 -22.89 -26.19
N THR A 6 0.59 -22.88 -27.02
CA THR A 6 0.72 -23.23 -28.45
C THR A 6 1.54 -22.18 -29.21
N PRO A 7 2.18 -22.53 -30.35
CA PRO A 7 2.84 -21.55 -31.21
C PRO A 7 1.90 -20.42 -31.67
N ALA A 8 0.61 -20.70 -31.86
CA ALA A 8 -0.39 -19.68 -32.20
C ALA A 8 -0.62 -18.67 -31.05
N GLN A 9 -0.70 -19.14 -29.80
CA GLN A 9 -0.76 -18.27 -28.62
C GLN A 9 0.54 -17.47 -28.48
N ALA A 10 1.71 -18.11 -28.62
CA ALA A 10 3.00 -17.41 -28.56
C ALA A 10 3.09 -16.29 -29.61
N LYS A 11 2.64 -16.54 -30.85
CA LYS A 11 2.59 -15.51 -31.90
C LYS A 11 1.65 -14.37 -31.53
N ARG A 12 0.46 -14.64 -30.96
CA ARG A 12 -0.45 -13.59 -30.47
C ARG A 12 0.21 -12.75 -29.37
N ASN A 13 0.85 -13.40 -28.40
CA ASN A 13 1.54 -12.70 -27.31
C ASN A 13 2.68 -11.81 -27.83
N PHE A 14 3.42 -12.29 -28.83
CA PHE A 14 4.54 -11.56 -29.45
C PHE A 14 4.13 -10.36 -30.31
N VAL A 15 2.87 -10.29 -30.74
CA VAL A 15 2.31 -9.13 -31.45
C VAL A 15 1.84 -8.05 -30.47
N SER A 16 1.72 -8.36 -29.17
CA SER A 16 1.41 -7.36 -28.15
C SER A 16 2.38 -6.17 -28.23
N PRO A 17 1.89 -4.92 -28.15
CA PRO A 17 2.74 -3.73 -28.17
C PRO A 17 3.71 -3.68 -26.99
N TYR A 18 3.45 -4.42 -25.91
CA TYR A 18 4.29 -4.48 -24.72
C TYR A 18 5.28 -5.66 -24.70
N SER A 19 5.34 -6.47 -25.76
CA SER A 19 6.18 -7.69 -25.83
C SER A 19 7.64 -7.44 -26.19
N ARG A 20 8.02 -6.19 -26.47
CA ARG A 20 9.33 -5.82 -27.04
C ARG A 20 10.10 -4.90 -26.10
N TRP A 21 11.40 -5.17 -25.95
CA TRP A 21 12.30 -4.32 -25.18
C TRP A 21 12.65 -3.03 -25.93
N HIS A 22 13.06 -3.15 -27.20
CA HIS A 22 13.44 -2.06 -28.09
C HIS A 22 13.18 -2.45 -29.55
N GLN A 23 13.26 -1.50 -30.49
CA GLN A 23 13.25 -1.72 -31.93
C GLN A 23 14.41 -0.95 -32.59
N LYS A 24 15.07 -1.55 -33.60
CA LYS A 24 16.31 -1.02 -34.19
C LYS A 24 16.17 0.34 -34.87
N GLU A 25 15.00 0.66 -35.40
CA GLU A 25 14.76 1.85 -36.23
C GLU A 25 14.20 3.04 -35.46
N GLN A 26 13.91 2.88 -34.16
CA GLN A 26 13.25 3.90 -33.36
C GLN A 26 14.26 4.81 -32.66
N LEU A 27 14.11 6.13 -32.83
CA LEU A 27 15.07 7.12 -32.34
C LEU A 27 15.07 7.16 -30.79
N PRO A 28 16.24 7.38 -30.15
CA PRO A 28 16.37 7.41 -28.68
C PRO A 28 15.49 8.44 -27.95
N GLY A 29 14.94 9.43 -28.65
CA GLY A 29 14.16 10.54 -28.09
C GLY A 29 12.64 10.35 -28.05
N GLU A 30 12.07 9.29 -28.65
CA GLU A 30 10.63 9.03 -28.55
C GLU A 30 10.28 8.46 -27.17
N LEU A 31 9.87 9.34 -26.26
CA LEU A 31 9.51 8.99 -24.87
C LEU A 31 8.08 8.43 -24.73
N ASP A 32 7.24 8.55 -25.75
CA ASP A 32 5.85 8.10 -25.74
C ASP A 32 5.68 6.84 -26.58
N GLY A 33 5.61 5.69 -25.92
CA GLY A 33 5.39 4.41 -26.58
C GLY A 33 5.25 3.23 -25.64
N THR A 34 5.08 2.05 -26.21
CA THR A 34 4.72 0.80 -25.50
C THR A 34 5.92 -0.11 -25.25
N LEU A 35 7.08 0.16 -25.87
CA LEU A 35 8.31 -0.61 -25.67
C LEU A 35 8.83 -0.47 -24.25
N ALA A 36 9.53 -1.49 -23.76
CA ALA A 36 10.12 -1.44 -22.41
C ALA A 36 11.11 -0.27 -22.28
N SER A 37 12.01 -0.06 -23.25
CA SER A 37 13.01 1.00 -23.21
C SER A 37 12.42 2.42 -23.17
N GLN A 38 11.21 2.62 -23.71
CA GLN A 38 10.51 3.91 -23.66
C GLN A 38 9.85 4.10 -22.30
N ARG A 39 9.12 3.08 -21.83
CA ARG A 39 8.45 3.11 -20.52
C ARG A 39 9.42 3.23 -19.35
N LEU A 40 10.61 2.62 -19.46
CA LEU A 40 11.69 2.70 -18.46
C LEU A 40 12.41 4.06 -18.44
N ARG A 41 12.24 4.90 -19.48
CA ARG A 41 12.75 6.29 -19.48
C ARG A 41 11.78 7.27 -18.83
N LYS A 42 10.54 6.86 -18.58
CA LYS A 42 9.60 7.68 -17.81
C LYS A 42 10.10 7.75 -16.36
N PRO A 43 9.93 8.90 -15.67
CA PRO A 43 10.36 9.02 -14.28
C PRO A 43 9.73 7.97 -13.37
N LEU A 44 8.45 7.62 -13.61
CA LEU A 44 7.76 6.54 -12.92
C LEU A 44 7.37 5.45 -13.93
N PHE A 45 7.83 4.22 -13.70
CA PHE A 45 7.55 3.10 -14.57
C PHE A 45 6.08 2.69 -14.47
N SER A 46 5.49 2.37 -15.64
CA SER A 46 4.13 1.85 -15.74
C SER A 46 4.13 0.55 -16.56
N PRO A 47 3.86 -0.61 -15.94
CA PRO A 47 3.66 -1.85 -16.66
C PRO A 47 2.27 -1.87 -17.31
N ALA A 48 2.13 -2.66 -18.38
CA ALA A 48 0.82 -3.07 -18.85
C ALA A 48 0.29 -4.16 -17.91
N ILE A 49 -0.92 -3.95 -17.39
CA ILE A 49 -1.57 -4.85 -16.45
C ILE A 49 -2.92 -5.23 -17.06
N SER A 50 -3.23 -6.53 -17.09
CA SER A 50 -4.49 -7.04 -17.61
C SER A 50 -5.00 -8.10 -16.65
N PRO A 51 -5.75 -7.71 -15.60
CA PRO A 51 -6.28 -8.67 -14.65
C PRO A 51 -7.44 -9.46 -15.25
N GLY A 52 -7.63 -10.69 -14.80
CA GLY A 52 -8.76 -11.52 -15.24
C GLY A 52 -10.11 -11.12 -14.62
N PHE A 53 -10.12 -10.18 -13.68
CA PHE A 53 -11.34 -9.69 -13.03
C PHE A 53 -11.30 -8.18 -12.80
N LYS A 54 -12.46 -7.62 -12.47
CA LYS A 54 -12.63 -6.25 -11.98
C LYS A 54 -13.42 -6.23 -10.68
N MET A 55 -12.97 -5.38 -9.77
CA MET A 55 -13.65 -5.05 -8.53
C MET A 55 -14.81 -4.08 -8.81
N GLN A 56 -15.95 -4.34 -8.19
CA GLN A 56 -17.11 -3.46 -8.13
C GLN A 56 -17.09 -2.67 -6.82
N ARG A 57 -17.82 -1.55 -6.77
CA ARG A 57 -17.83 -0.66 -5.59
C ARG A 57 -18.38 -1.36 -4.35
N GLU A 58 -19.29 -2.30 -4.55
CA GLU A 58 -20.00 -3.06 -3.52
C GLU A 58 -19.20 -4.28 -3.04
N ASP A 59 -18.06 -4.59 -3.69
CA ASP A 59 -17.21 -5.69 -3.25
C ASP A 59 -16.65 -5.41 -1.86
N LYS A 60 -16.73 -6.44 -1.03
CA LYS A 60 -16.02 -6.51 0.25
C LYS A 60 -14.58 -6.96 0.01
N ILE A 61 -13.64 -6.24 0.60
CA ILE A 61 -12.20 -6.41 0.37
C ILE A 61 -11.49 -6.65 1.69
N PHE A 62 -10.56 -7.60 1.69
CA PHE A 62 -9.63 -7.80 2.80
C PHE A 62 -8.19 -7.66 2.31
N ALA A 63 -7.38 -6.86 2.99
CA ALA A 63 -5.95 -6.78 2.72
C ALA A 63 -5.13 -7.35 3.89
N ILE A 64 -4.17 -8.20 3.58
CA ILE A 64 -3.24 -8.81 4.55
C ILE A 64 -1.83 -8.83 3.98
N GLY A 65 -0.83 -8.71 4.85
CA GLY A 65 0.57 -8.75 4.42
C GLY A 65 1.41 -7.61 5.01
N SER A 66 2.45 -7.22 4.28
CA SER A 66 3.36 -6.14 4.69
C SER A 66 2.68 -4.75 4.78
N CYS A 67 3.41 -3.73 5.27
CA CYS A 67 2.93 -2.34 5.38
C CYS A 67 2.29 -1.78 4.10
N PHE A 68 2.71 -2.23 2.92
CA PHE A 68 2.15 -1.79 1.64
C PHE A 68 0.66 -2.12 1.50
N ALA A 69 0.19 -3.21 2.15
CA ALA A 69 -1.23 -3.56 2.20
C ALA A 69 -2.08 -2.42 2.80
N ARG A 70 -1.55 -1.71 3.81
CA ARG A 70 -2.24 -0.56 4.44
C ARG A 70 -2.42 0.61 3.47
N GLY A 71 -1.49 0.79 2.54
CA GLY A 71 -1.61 1.78 1.46
C GLY A 71 -2.73 1.44 0.47
N VAL A 72 -2.87 0.14 0.14
CA VAL A 72 -3.94 -0.37 -0.72
C VAL A 72 -5.31 -0.18 -0.06
N GLU A 73 -5.44 -0.48 1.24
CA GLU A 73 -6.67 -0.23 1.98
C GLU A 73 -7.09 1.24 1.92
N LEU A 74 -6.17 2.17 2.17
CA LEU A 74 -6.44 3.61 2.11
C LEU A 74 -6.90 4.04 0.71
N ALA A 75 -6.28 3.50 -0.34
CA ALA A 75 -6.67 3.80 -1.71
C ALA A 75 -8.11 3.34 -2.01
N LEU A 76 -8.47 2.14 -1.57
CA LEU A 76 -9.79 1.54 -1.78
C LEU A 76 -10.88 2.20 -0.93
N ILE A 77 -10.59 2.56 0.32
CA ILE A 77 -11.47 3.37 1.16
C ILE A 77 -11.71 4.74 0.52
N GLY A 78 -10.68 5.33 -0.09
CA GLY A 78 -10.84 6.55 -0.90
C GLY A 78 -11.82 6.39 -2.05
N GLN A 79 -12.02 5.16 -2.55
CA GLN A 79 -13.04 4.82 -3.56
C GLN A 79 -14.42 4.54 -2.97
N LYS A 80 -14.59 4.64 -1.64
CA LYS A 80 -15.79 4.26 -0.88
C LYS A 80 -16.14 2.78 -1.00
N MET A 81 -15.12 1.93 -1.12
CA MET A 81 -15.28 0.47 -1.10
C MET A 81 -15.24 -0.05 0.35
N ASP A 82 -15.84 -1.21 0.58
CA ASP A 82 -15.90 -1.82 1.91
C ASP A 82 -14.63 -2.64 2.17
N VAL A 83 -13.75 -2.12 3.04
CA VAL A 83 -12.44 -2.73 3.36
C VAL A 83 -12.47 -3.29 4.78
N LEU A 84 -12.79 -4.58 4.92
CA LEU A 84 -13.07 -5.23 6.20
C LEU A 84 -11.84 -5.50 7.07
N SER A 85 -10.63 -5.39 6.51
CA SER A 85 -9.37 -5.47 7.25
C SER A 85 -9.04 -4.19 8.02
N ARG A 86 -9.77 -3.10 7.79
CA ARG A 86 -9.63 -1.81 8.49
C ARG A 86 -10.91 -1.50 9.25
N THR A 87 -10.80 -1.37 10.57
CA THR A 87 -11.99 -1.36 11.42
C THR A 87 -11.78 -0.56 12.71
N ALA A 88 -12.87 -0.02 13.27
CA ALA A 88 -12.86 0.86 14.44
C ALA A 88 -12.57 0.12 15.76
N GLU A 89 -12.74 -1.20 15.80
CA GLU A 89 -12.42 -2.05 16.95
C GLU A 89 -10.93 -1.93 17.34
N PHE A 90 -10.08 -1.61 16.37
CA PHE A 90 -8.65 -1.35 16.59
C PHE A 90 -8.35 0.05 17.11
N ASP A 91 -9.29 1.00 17.07
CA ASP A 91 -9.06 2.38 17.54
C ASP A 91 -8.79 2.44 19.06
N SER A 92 -9.22 1.41 19.79
CA SER A 92 -8.96 1.23 21.22
C SER A 92 -7.53 0.77 21.54
N PHE A 93 -6.72 0.40 20.53
CA PHE A 93 -5.41 -0.19 20.75
C PHE A 93 -4.35 0.91 20.85
N PRO A 94 -3.67 1.07 22.00
CA PRO A 94 -2.64 2.08 22.15
C PRO A 94 -1.40 1.71 21.33
N SER A 95 -1.08 2.53 20.34
CA SER A 95 0.13 2.40 19.52
C SER A 95 1.37 2.85 20.30
N MET A 96 2.53 2.29 19.94
CA MET A 96 3.83 2.86 20.33
C MET A 96 4.18 4.05 19.43
N ASN A 97 4.84 5.04 20.02
CA ASN A 97 5.28 6.32 19.45
C ASN A 97 5.40 6.36 17.90
N GLY A 98 4.42 7.00 17.24
CA GLY A 98 4.53 7.42 15.84
C GLY A 98 4.40 6.33 14.77
N GLU A 99 4.10 5.08 15.13
CA GLU A 99 3.83 4.04 14.12
C GLU A 99 2.46 4.22 13.44
N LEU A 100 2.33 3.71 12.21
CA LEU A 100 1.05 3.71 11.49
C LEU A 100 -0.04 3.04 12.36
N PRO A 101 -1.25 3.62 12.50
CA PRO A 101 -2.28 3.14 13.43
C PRO A 101 -2.65 1.65 13.33
N LEU A 102 -2.41 1.02 12.17
CA LEU A 102 -2.70 -0.40 11.91
C LEU A 102 -1.43 -1.24 11.68
N GLY A 103 -0.24 -0.71 11.95
CA GLY A 103 1.03 -1.38 11.70
C GLY A 103 1.16 -2.75 12.37
N PHE A 104 0.54 -2.93 13.54
CA PHE A 104 0.56 -4.20 14.30
C PHE A 104 -0.06 -5.38 13.55
N THR A 105 -0.98 -5.11 12.62
CA THR A 105 -1.66 -6.13 11.82
C THR A 105 -0.81 -6.67 10.66
N ASN A 106 0.33 -6.04 10.38
CA ASN A 106 1.19 -6.45 9.26
C ASN A 106 1.73 -7.88 9.47
N LYS A 107 1.67 -8.69 8.42
CA LYS A 107 2.20 -10.06 8.36
C LYS A 107 3.23 -10.13 7.24
N TYR A 108 4.49 -10.38 7.56
CA TYR A 108 5.56 -10.16 6.56
C TYR A 108 5.90 -11.41 5.74
N ASN A 109 5.61 -12.60 6.22
CA ASN A 109 5.95 -13.86 5.56
C ASN A 109 4.70 -14.73 5.34
N THR A 110 4.80 -15.68 4.40
CA THR A 110 3.70 -16.58 4.02
C THR A 110 3.18 -17.41 5.21
N PHE A 111 4.08 -17.82 6.11
CA PHE A 111 3.75 -18.58 7.33
C PHE A 111 2.84 -17.79 8.28
N SER A 112 3.15 -16.52 8.53
CA SER A 112 2.38 -15.68 9.44
C SER A 112 1.02 -15.30 8.86
N ILE A 113 0.94 -15.13 7.53
CA ILE A 113 -0.33 -14.94 6.82
C ILE A 113 -1.18 -16.22 6.95
N HIS A 114 -0.57 -17.38 6.67
CA HIS A 114 -1.25 -18.68 6.79
C HIS A 114 -1.74 -18.94 8.21
N ASN A 115 -0.91 -18.70 9.23
CA ASN A 115 -1.28 -18.85 10.64
C ASN A 115 -2.52 -18.01 11.00
N GLU A 116 -2.51 -16.72 10.62
CA GLU A 116 -3.61 -15.81 10.95
C GLU A 116 -4.92 -16.28 10.30
N LEU A 117 -4.88 -16.71 9.04
CA LEU A 117 -6.05 -17.23 8.34
C LEU A 117 -6.51 -18.58 8.89
N ARG A 118 -5.57 -19.48 9.20
CA ARG A 118 -5.85 -20.79 9.76
C ARG A 118 -6.59 -20.64 11.08
N TRP A 119 -6.08 -19.86 12.03
CA TRP A 119 -6.73 -19.66 13.32
C TRP A 119 -8.08 -18.93 13.23
N ALA A 120 -8.27 -18.08 12.22
CA ALA A 120 -9.51 -17.35 12.05
C ALA A 120 -10.62 -18.17 11.35
N LEU A 121 -10.24 -19.05 10.40
CA LEU A 121 -11.18 -19.71 9.50
C LEU A 121 -11.40 -21.20 9.81
N ASP A 122 -10.34 -21.96 10.11
CA ASP A 122 -10.45 -23.40 10.36
C ASP A 122 -11.03 -23.66 11.76
N PRO A 123 -12.24 -24.25 11.88
CA PRO A 123 -12.86 -24.53 13.17
C PRO A 123 -12.06 -25.50 14.06
N ALA A 124 -11.17 -26.30 13.46
CA ALA A 124 -10.31 -27.23 14.19
C ALA A 124 -8.97 -26.60 14.62
N ALA A 125 -8.66 -25.38 14.16
CA ALA A 125 -7.43 -24.70 14.51
C ALA A 125 -7.60 -23.84 15.77
N GLU A 126 -6.68 -24.00 16.72
CA GLU A 126 -6.60 -23.14 17.90
C GLU A 126 -5.35 -22.26 17.83
N PHE A 127 -5.49 -21.04 18.35
CA PHE A 127 -4.33 -20.17 18.56
C PHE A 127 -3.45 -20.73 19.67
N PRO A 128 -2.14 -20.92 19.43
CA PRO A 128 -1.23 -21.46 20.42
C PRO A 128 -0.97 -20.40 21.51
N ARG A 129 -1.81 -20.34 22.55
CA ARG A 129 -1.72 -19.32 23.63
C ARG A 129 -0.36 -19.30 24.32
N HIS A 130 0.32 -20.45 24.41
CA HIS A 130 1.67 -20.56 24.96
C HIS A 130 2.78 -19.97 24.06
N SER A 131 2.45 -19.55 22.83
CA SER A 131 3.34 -18.73 21.98
C SER A 131 3.40 -17.25 22.42
N LEU A 132 2.49 -16.80 23.30
CA LEU A 132 2.63 -15.49 23.93
C LEU A 132 3.85 -15.49 24.86
N VAL A 133 4.58 -14.38 24.88
CA VAL A 133 5.89 -14.30 25.51
C VAL A 133 5.84 -13.39 26.73
N ASP A 134 6.17 -13.92 27.90
CA ASP A 134 6.40 -13.14 29.11
C ASP A 134 7.77 -12.45 29.02
N LEU A 135 7.80 -11.12 29.02
CA LEU A 135 9.02 -10.33 28.96
C LEU A 135 9.51 -9.92 30.37
N GLY A 136 8.87 -10.43 31.42
CA GLY A 136 9.11 -10.10 32.82
C GLY A 136 8.20 -8.97 33.32
N ASN A 137 8.11 -8.84 34.64
CA ASN A 137 7.32 -7.81 35.34
C ASN A 137 5.83 -7.77 34.93
N GLY A 138 5.27 -8.92 34.50
CA GLY A 138 3.88 -9.02 34.06
C GLY A 138 3.59 -8.42 32.69
N ILE A 139 4.63 -8.10 31.90
CA ILE A 139 4.48 -7.57 30.54
C ILE A 139 4.57 -8.73 29.53
N PHE A 140 3.61 -8.80 28.63
CA PHE A 140 3.51 -9.82 27.59
C PHE A 140 3.61 -9.22 26.19
N TYR A 141 4.11 -10.04 25.26
CA TYR A 141 4.16 -9.76 23.84
C TYR A 141 3.55 -10.90 23.02
N ASP A 142 2.80 -10.52 21.99
CA ASP A 142 2.29 -11.43 20.98
C ASP A 142 3.21 -11.40 19.74
N PRO A 143 4.05 -12.43 19.53
CA PRO A 143 5.04 -12.47 18.45
C PRO A 143 4.40 -12.69 17.06
N HIS A 144 3.08 -12.92 17.00
CA HIS A 144 2.34 -12.98 15.75
C HIS A 144 1.92 -11.59 15.27
N THR A 145 2.12 -10.52 16.06
CA THR A 145 1.89 -9.12 15.68
C THR A 145 3.18 -8.42 15.27
N ASN A 146 3.09 -7.37 14.45
CA ASN A 146 4.20 -6.42 14.34
C ASN A 146 4.28 -5.60 15.64
N PRO A 147 5.48 -5.30 16.19
CA PRO A 147 5.64 -4.67 17.50
C PRO A 147 5.30 -3.15 17.49
N ALA A 148 4.06 -2.82 17.11
CA ALA A 148 3.53 -1.47 17.03
C ALA A 148 2.59 -1.10 18.19
N LEU A 149 2.25 -2.07 19.05
CA LEU A 149 1.34 -1.88 20.18
C LEU A 149 2.12 -1.70 21.48
N GLN A 150 1.61 -0.85 22.37
CA GLN A 150 2.12 -0.80 23.73
C GLN A 150 1.93 -2.16 24.41
N LEU A 151 3.03 -2.69 24.95
CA LEU A 151 3.05 -3.96 25.67
C LEU A 151 2.24 -3.84 26.98
N THR A 152 1.63 -4.94 27.39
CA THR A 152 0.64 -4.96 28.49
C THR A 152 0.57 -6.35 29.12
N GLY A 153 -0.32 -6.55 30.09
CA GLY A 153 -0.51 -7.85 30.74
C GLY A 153 -1.03 -8.95 29.81
N LEU A 154 -0.95 -10.20 30.27
CA LEU A 154 -1.38 -11.38 29.54
C LEU A 154 -2.86 -11.29 29.08
N GLU A 155 -3.77 -10.97 30.01
CA GLU A 155 -5.21 -10.89 29.74
C GLU A 155 -5.53 -9.89 28.61
N GLN A 156 -4.95 -8.69 28.68
CA GLN A 156 -5.16 -7.67 27.65
C GLN A 156 -4.52 -8.06 26.32
N THR A 157 -3.40 -8.79 26.34
CA THR A 157 -2.74 -9.32 25.14
C THR A 157 -3.62 -10.39 24.46
N ILE A 158 -4.20 -11.32 25.25
CA ILE A 158 -5.15 -12.33 24.76
C ILE A 158 -6.39 -11.64 24.19
N HIS A 159 -6.96 -10.66 24.90
CA HIS A 159 -8.14 -9.94 24.43
C HIS A 159 -7.91 -9.24 23.08
N ARG A 160 -6.75 -8.59 22.89
CA ARG A 160 -6.37 -7.99 21.60
C ARG A 160 -6.25 -9.04 20.50
N ARG A 161 -5.66 -10.21 20.79
CA ARG A 161 -5.56 -11.35 19.86
C ARG A 161 -6.93 -11.88 19.44
N GLU A 162 -7.87 -12.01 20.37
CA GLU A 162 -9.25 -12.42 20.09
C GLU A 162 -9.95 -11.44 19.14
N ILE A 163 -9.79 -10.13 19.37
CA ILE A 163 -10.30 -9.10 18.46
C ILE A 163 -9.65 -9.21 17.08
N MET A 164 -8.32 -9.38 17.00
CA MET A 164 -7.62 -9.54 15.71
C MET A 164 -8.11 -10.78 14.94
N GLN A 165 -8.36 -11.90 15.61
CA GLN A 165 -8.91 -13.10 14.98
C GLN A 165 -10.34 -12.88 14.50
N MET A 166 -11.18 -12.23 15.31
CA MET A 166 -12.56 -11.89 14.94
C MET A 166 -12.62 -10.99 13.72
N VAL A 167 -11.73 -9.99 13.62
CA VAL A 167 -11.60 -9.13 12.43
C VAL A 167 -11.07 -9.93 11.24
N THR A 168 -10.04 -10.76 11.43
CA THR A 168 -9.50 -11.61 10.36
C THR A 168 -10.56 -12.53 9.79
N ARG A 169 -11.46 -13.10 10.62
CA ARG A 169 -12.54 -13.98 10.18
C ARG A 169 -13.47 -13.33 9.14
N ARG A 170 -13.55 -11.99 9.09
CA ARG A 170 -14.33 -11.24 8.09
C ARG A 170 -13.83 -11.43 6.66
N ILE A 171 -12.60 -11.90 6.48
CA ILE A 171 -12.08 -12.27 5.16
C ILE A 171 -12.99 -13.27 4.45
N SER A 172 -13.75 -14.09 5.17
CA SER A 172 -14.70 -15.04 4.56
C SER A 172 -15.84 -14.37 3.81
N GLN A 173 -16.13 -13.11 4.12
CA GLN A 173 -17.16 -12.30 3.47
C GLN A 173 -16.62 -11.54 2.25
N CYS A 174 -15.30 -11.54 2.05
CA CYS A 174 -14.65 -10.71 1.06
C CYS A 174 -14.56 -11.43 -0.27
N ARG A 175 -15.14 -10.82 -1.31
CA ARG A 175 -14.96 -11.27 -2.68
C ARG A 175 -13.53 -11.02 -3.16
N VAL A 176 -12.84 -10.00 -2.63
CA VAL A 176 -11.47 -9.66 -3.05
C VAL A 176 -10.52 -9.75 -1.86
N VAL A 177 -9.46 -10.54 -2.00
CA VAL A 177 -8.41 -10.67 -0.99
C VAL A 177 -7.08 -10.21 -1.58
N ILE A 178 -6.43 -9.25 -0.92
CA ILE A 178 -5.15 -8.71 -1.36
C ILE A 178 -4.06 -9.20 -0.40
N ILE A 179 -3.11 -9.98 -0.92
CA ILE A 179 -2.02 -10.58 -0.16
C ILE A 179 -0.70 -9.95 -0.58
N THR A 180 -0.04 -9.28 0.36
CA THR A 180 1.26 -8.62 0.11
C THR A 180 2.41 -9.34 0.81
N LEU A 181 3.24 -10.03 0.03
CA LEU A 181 4.40 -10.79 0.52
C LEU A 181 5.56 -9.86 0.89
N GLY A 182 6.14 -10.05 2.07
CA GLY A 182 7.17 -9.15 2.62
C GLY A 182 8.59 -9.70 2.52
N LEU A 183 8.86 -10.85 3.12
CA LEU A 183 10.21 -11.41 3.27
C LEU A 183 10.20 -12.93 3.51
N VAL A 184 11.36 -13.57 3.27
CA VAL A 184 11.57 -15.03 3.42
C VAL A 184 12.18 -15.44 4.76
N GLU A 185 12.72 -14.50 5.55
CA GLU A 185 13.25 -14.78 6.88
C GLU A 185 12.10 -14.94 7.88
N VAL A 186 12.00 -16.08 8.54
CA VAL A 186 10.99 -16.30 9.57
C VAL A 186 11.62 -16.94 10.78
N TRP A 187 11.15 -16.59 11.96
CA TRP A 187 11.56 -17.25 13.19
C TRP A 187 10.53 -18.33 13.53
N ARG A 188 10.98 -19.46 14.03
CA ARG A 188 10.13 -20.48 14.64
C ARG A 188 10.30 -20.43 16.14
N ASP A 189 9.19 -20.50 16.85
CA ASP A 189 9.14 -20.79 18.27
C ASP A 189 9.13 -22.31 18.45
N ASN A 190 10.24 -22.86 18.97
CA ASN A 190 10.41 -24.30 19.15
C ASN A 190 9.57 -24.85 20.30
N THR A 191 9.27 -24.03 21.30
CA THR A 191 8.41 -24.43 22.42
C THR A 191 6.96 -24.52 21.97
N ALA A 192 6.48 -23.51 21.21
CA ALA A 192 5.11 -23.50 20.71
C ALA A 192 4.91 -24.21 19.37
N ASN A 193 6.00 -24.72 18.78
CA ASN A 193 6.04 -25.38 17.49
C ASN A 193 5.31 -24.59 16.38
N VAL A 194 5.59 -23.28 16.30
CA VAL A 194 4.91 -22.38 15.36
C VAL A 194 5.86 -21.32 14.83
N PHE A 195 5.71 -20.98 13.54
CA PHE A 195 6.41 -19.82 12.98
C PHE A 195 5.77 -18.51 13.47
N ILE A 196 6.59 -17.54 13.81
CA ILE A 196 6.15 -16.24 14.34
C ILE A 196 6.35 -15.13 13.31
N ASN A 197 5.60 -14.05 13.48
CA ASN A 197 5.66 -12.91 12.57
C ASN A 197 6.87 -12.01 12.86
N ARG A 198 7.13 -11.72 14.14
CA ARG A 198 8.21 -10.85 14.56
C ARG A 198 8.86 -11.32 15.85
N LEU A 199 10.18 -11.31 15.82
CA LEU A 199 11.03 -11.41 16.99
C LEU A 199 11.42 -9.99 17.44
N ILE A 200 11.43 -9.76 18.75
CA ILE A 200 11.95 -8.52 19.36
C ILE A 200 13.13 -8.85 20.30
N PRO A 201 14.07 -7.91 20.55
CA PRO A 201 15.26 -8.19 21.36
C PRO A 201 14.97 -8.75 22.76
N GLY A 202 13.88 -8.31 23.40
CA GLY A 202 13.46 -8.81 24.71
C GLY A 202 13.19 -10.32 24.74
N MET A 203 12.73 -10.90 23.63
CA MET A 203 12.47 -12.35 23.53
C MET A 203 13.76 -13.16 23.59
N LEU A 204 14.81 -12.76 22.86
CA LEU A 204 16.11 -13.44 22.87
C LEU A 204 16.84 -13.27 24.21
N LYS A 205 16.66 -12.12 24.86
CA LYS A 205 17.22 -11.88 26.20
C LYS A 205 16.60 -12.81 27.24
N SER A 206 15.27 -12.98 27.22
CA SER A 206 14.56 -13.82 28.18
C SER A 206 14.61 -15.31 27.85
N TYR A 207 14.66 -15.66 26.56
CA TYR A 207 14.58 -17.04 26.07
C TYR A 207 15.53 -17.27 24.88
N PRO A 208 16.85 -17.33 25.11
CA PRO A 208 17.84 -17.40 24.04
C PRO A 208 17.71 -18.65 23.16
N ASP A 209 17.35 -19.80 23.74
CA ASP A 209 17.31 -21.09 23.03
C ASP A 209 15.92 -21.47 22.47
N ARG A 210 14.91 -20.59 22.64
CA ARG A 210 13.52 -20.87 22.23
C ARG A 210 13.28 -20.70 20.73
N TYR A 211 14.05 -19.85 20.07
CA TYR A 211 13.75 -19.40 18.71
C TYR A 211 14.83 -19.80 17.72
N GLU A 212 14.41 -20.27 16.55
CA GLU A 212 15.30 -20.62 15.44
C GLU A 212 14.97 -19.80 14.20
N LEU A 213 15.99 -19.28 13.52
CA LEU A 213 15.83 -18.56 12.26
C LEU A 213 15.73 -19.55 11.10
N HIS A 214 14.76 -19.33 10.23
CA HIS A 214 14.56 -20.07 8.99
C HIS A 214 14.62 -19.15 7.79
N LEU A 215 15.49 -19.48 6.85
CA LEU A 215 15.47 -18.92 5.50
C LEU A 215 14.61 -19.83 4.62
N THR A 216 13.39 -19.39 4.37
CA THR A 216 12.37 -20.25 3.75
C THR A 216 12.64 -20.43 2.26
N SER A 217 12.35 -21.62 1.76
CA SER A 217 12.54 -22.02 0.37
C SER A 217 11.35 -21.68 -0.52
N PHE A 218 11.52 -21.82 -1.83
CA PHE A 218 10.44 -21.70 -2.81
C PHE A 218 9.27 -22.63 -2.48
N VAL A 219 9.56 -23.91 -2.20
CA VAL A 219 8.55 -24.95 -1.97
C VAL A 219 7.72 -24.66 -0.72
N GLU A 220 8.36 -24.23 0.36
CA GLU A 220 7.66 -23.90 1.61
C GLU A 220 6.74 -22.69 1.46
N ASN A 221 7.23 -21.64 0.78
CA ASN A 221 6.41 -20.45 0.53
C ASN A 221 5.23 -20.76 -0.39
N LEU A 222 5.44 -21.53 -1.46
CA LEU A 222 4.36 -21.98 -2.34
C LEU A 222 3.35 -22.85 -1.58
N SER A 223 3.82 -23.79 -0.75
CA SER A 223 2.95 -24.65 0.06
C SER A 223 2.07 -23.85 1.02
N ASN A 224 2.60 -22.82 1.68
CA ASN A 224 1.79 -21.93 2.50
C ASN A 224 0.73 -21.16 1.69
N LEU A 225 1.07 -20.72 0.47
CA LEU A 225 0.10 -20.06 -0.40
C LEU A 225 -0.99 -21.01 -0.88
N GLU A 226 -0.66 -22.27 -1.15
CA GLU A 226 -1.65 -23.33 -1.44
C GLU A 226 -2.56 -23.62 -0.24
N TRP A 227 -2.02 -23.66 0.98
CA TRP A 227 -2.84 -23.80 2.19
C TRP A 227 -3.76 -22.58 2.40
N ILE A 228 -3.25 -21.37 2.16
CA ILE A 228 -4.06 -20.14 2.17
C ILE A 228 -5.18 -20.22 1.12
N HIS A 229 -4.86 -20.67 -0.10
CA HIS A 229 -5.85 -20.87 -1.16
C HIS A 229 -6.93 -21.87 -0.74
N GLY A 230 -6.54 -23.00 -0.15
CA GLY A 230 -7.46 -24.00 0.38
C GLY A 230 -8.41 -23.44 1.44
N LEU A 231 -7.88 -22.67 2.42
CA LEU A 231 -8.70 -22.02 3.44
C LEU A 231 -9.71 -21.03 2.84
N LEU A 232 -9.29 -20.20 1.88
CA LEU A 232 -10.16 -19.21 1.24
C LEU A 232 -11.19 -19.87 0.31
N SER A 233 -10.81 -20.95 -0.37
CA SER A 233 -11.73 -21.72 -1.22
C SER A 233 -12.78 -22.47 -0.39
N GLN A 234 -12.39 -22.99 0.77
CA GLN A 234 -13.27 -23.78 1.63
C GLN A 234 -14.19 -22.91 2.50
N PHE A 235 -13.66 -21.85 3.10
CA PHE A 235 -14.37 -21.04 4.09
C PHE A 235 -14.66 -19.62 3.64
N GLY A 236 -14.16 -19.21 2.47
CA GLY A 236 -14.28 -17.86 1.95
C GLY A 236 -15.49 -17.64 1.04
N HIS A 237 -15.48 -16.49 0.38
CA HIS A 237 -16.49 -16.11 -0.59
C HIS A 237 -16.46 -17.06 -1.80
N GLN A 238 -17.64 -17.43 -2.33
CA GLN A 238 -17.73 -18.40 -3.44
C GLN A 238 -17.05 -17.94 -4.74
N ASP A 239 -17.02 -16.63 -4.98
CA ASP A 239 -16.27 -15.99 -6.09
C ASP A 239 -15.05 -15.21 -5.55
N VAL A 240 -14.28 -15.79 -4.64
CA VAL A 240 -13.09 -15.12 -4.11
C VAL A 240 -12.04 -14.90 -5.21
N GLN A 241 -11.61 -13.65 -5.39
CA GLN A 241 -10.53 -13.22 -6.27
C GLN A 241 -9.36 -12.76 -5.40
N ILE A 242 -8.19 -13.36 -5.63
CA ILE A 242 -6.98 -13.07 -4.85
C ILE A 242 -6.04 -12.23 -5.69
N VAL A 243 -5.60 -11.09 -5.17
CA VAL A 243 -4.49 -10.34 -5.75
C VAL A 243 -3.26 -10.55 -4.88
N VAL A 244 -2.24 -11.20 -5.45
CA VAL A 244 -0.95 -11.37 -4.80
C VAL A 244 0.05 -10.34 -5.31
N THR A 245 0.82 -9.75 -4.41
CA THR A 245 1.89 -8.80 -4.77
C THR A 245 3.09 -8.94 -3.84
N VAL A 246 4.28 -8.56 -4.32
CA VAL A 246 5.50 -8.53 -3.51
C VAL A 246 5.76 -7.11 -3.08
N SER A 247 5.95 -6.91 -1.78
CA SER A 247 6.21 -5.59 -1.21
C SER A 247 7.51 -5.00 -1.77
N PRO A 248 7.50 -3.75 -2.25
CA PRO A 248 8.71 -3.07 -2.70
C PRO A 248 9.64 -2.67 -1.56
N VAL A 249 9.15 -2.60 -0.32
CA VAL A 249 9.91 -2.11 0.83
C VAL A 249 11.04 -3.10 1.18
N PRO A 250 12.31 -2.67 1.15
CA PRO A 250 13.43 -3.52 1.52
C PRO A 250 13.41 -3.99 2.98
N LEU A 251 14.10 -5.11 3.26
CA LEU A 251 14.36 -5.55 4.62
C LEU A 251 15.03 -4.43 5.43
N GLN A 252 14.58 -4.26 6.69
CA GLN A 252 15.21 -3.32 7.61
C GLN A 252 16.53 -3.88 8.18
N ALA A 253 16.56 -5.19 8.41
CA ALA A 253 17.71 -5.94 8.90
C ALA A 253 17.59 -7.38 8.40
N THR A 254 18.70 -8.11 8.46
CA THR A 254 18.76 -9.56 8.22
C THR A 254 19.40 -10.24 9.42
N PHE A 255 18.94 -11.44 9.74
CA PHE A 255 19.55 -12.31 10.76
C PHE A 255 20.40 -13.42 10.15
N SER A 256 20.52 -13.48 8.81
CA SER A 256 21.21 -14.56 8.08
C SER A 256 22.74 -14.49 8.14
N GLY A 257 23.31 -13.38 8.63
CA GLY A 257 24.75 -13.11 8.55
C GLY A 257 25.21 -12.55 7.19
N GLU A 258 24.31 -12.47 6.21
CA GLU A 258 24.58 -11.87 4.90
C GLU A 258 24.50 -10.34 4.94
N ASP A 259 25.01 -9.70 3.88
CA ASP A 259 24.70 -8.29 3.62
C ASP A 259 23.18 -8.12 3.40
N VAL A 260 22.58 -7.10 4.05
CA VAL A 260 21.13 -6.89 4.03
C VAL A 260 20.58 -6.62 2.63
N VAL A 261 21.36 -6.01 1.73
CA VAL A 261 20.96 -5.74 0.35
C VAL A 261 20.95 -7.04 -0.45
N ILE A 262 21.94 -7.92 -0.24
CA ILE A 262 21.99 -9.26 -0.86
C ILE A 262 20.84 -10.14 -0.35
N ALA A 263 20.65 -10.21 0.97
CA ALA A 263 19.56 -10.95 1.60
C ALA A 263 18.19 -10.46 1.11
N ASN A 264 18.00 -9.13 1.01
CA ASN A 264 16.80 -8.55 0.45
C ASN A 264 16.59 -8.92 -1.01
N THR A 265 17.66 -8.91 -1.82
CA THR A 265 17.58 -9.26 -3.24
C THR A 265 17.12 -10.71 -3.42
N TYR A 266 17.71 -11.65 -2.68
CA TYR A 266 17.27 -13.04 -2.65
C TYR A 266 15.80 -13.17 -2.21
N SER A 267 15.45 -12.56 -1.07
CA SER A 267 14.12 -12.58 -0.49
C SER A 267 13.03 -12.12 -1.47
N LYS A 268 13.21 -10.96 -2.11
CA LYS A 268 12.23 -10.42 -3.06
C LYS A 268 12.17 -11.23 -4.35
N SER A 269 13.32 -11.70 -4.85
CA SER A 269 13.38 -12.52 -6.07
C SER A 269 12.66 -13.86 -5.89
N LEU A 270 12.88 -14.53 -4.75
CA LEU A 270 12.21 -15.78 -4.43
C LEU A 270 10.70 -15.58 -4.30
N LEU A 271 10.25 -14.60 -3.50
CA LEU A 271 8.82 -14.32 -3.33
C LEU A 271 8.15 -13.91 -4.64
N ARG A 272 8.87 -13.23 -5.54
CA ARG A 272 8.36 -12.87 -6.87
C ARG A 272 8.15 -14.09 -7.75
N ALA A 273 9.09 -15.04 -7.74
CA ALA A 273 8.96 -16.30 -8.46
C ALA A 273 7.81 -17.14 -7.90
N VAL A 274 7.70 -17.26 -6.57
CA VAL A 274 6.60 -17.97 -5.91
C VAL A 274 5.24 -17.34 -6.26
N ALA A 275 5.13 -16.01 -6.19
CA ALA A 275 3.90 -15.31 -6.56
C ALA A 275 3.53 -15.51 -8.04
N GLN A 276 4.52 -15.62 -8.94
CA GLN A 276 4.28 -15.96 -10.35
C GLN A 276 3.67 -17.36 -10.46
N GLU A 277 4.32 -18.36 -9.87
CA GLU A 277 3.90 -19.75 -9.97
C GLU A 277 2.48 -19.93 -9.43
N TRP A 278 2.20 -19.30 -8.28
CA TRP A 278 0.89 -19.37 -7.66
C TRP A 278 -0.21 -18.70 -8.50
N ALA A 279 0.01 -17.47 -8.95
CA ALA A 279 -0.94 -16.77 -9.83
C ALA A 279 -1.15 -17.48 -11.17
N THR A 280 -0.20 -18.30 -11.58
CA THR A 280 -0.29 -19.05 -12.83
C THR A 280 -0.96 -20.41 -12.65
N SER A 281 -1.00 -20.92 -11.42
CA SER A 281 -1.59 -22.22 -11.09
C SER A 281 -3.09 -22.14 -10.77
N HIS A 282 -3.63 -20.94 -10.53
CA HIS A 282 -5.02 -20.72 -10.13
C HIS A 282 -5.67 -19.57 -10.92
N GLU A 283 -6.83 -19.83 -11.53
CA GLU A 283 -7.54 -18.84 -12.35
C GLU A 283 -7.99 -17.60 -11.57
N ASN A 284 -8.28 -17.76 -10.27
CA ASN A 284 -8.74 -16.70 -9.39
C ASN A 284 -7.60 -15.98 -8.64
N VAL A 285 -6.33 -16.26 -8.96
CA VAL A 285 -5.16 -15.60 -8.35
C VAL A 285 -4.46 -14.73 -9.39
N HIS A 286 -4.31 -13.44 -9.08
CA HIS A 286 -3.80 -12.43 -10.01
C HIS A 286 -2.55 -11.77 -9.42
N TYR A 287 -1.47 -11.70 -10.20
CA TYR A 287 -0.26 -10.99 -9.77
C TYR A 287 -0.35 -9.48 -10.06
N PHE A 288 -0.11 -8.64 -9.05
CA PHE A 288 0.05 -7.20 -9.22
C PHE A 288 1.54 -6.78 -9.06
N PRO A 289 2.15 -6.10 -10.05
CA PRO A 289 3.60 -5.85 -10.10
C PRO A 289 4.05 -4.60 -9.30
N SER A 290 3.67 -4.49 -8.03
CA SER A 290 4.07 -3.33 -7.20
C SER A 290 5.58 -3.25 -6.98
N TYR A 291 6.25 -4.40 -6.84
CA TYR A 291 7.71 -4.51 -6.73
C TYR A 291 8.40 -3.96 -7.98
N GLU A 292 7.99 -4.40 -9.17
CA GLU A 292 8.61 -3.97 -10.42
C GLU A 292 8.34 -2.51 -10.72
N ILE A 293 7.16 -1.97 -10.36
CA ILE A 293 6.86 -0.53 -10.50
C ILE A 293 7.90 0.29 -9.76
N VAL A 294 8.21 -0.05 -8.51
CA VAL A 294 9.20 0.67 -7.70
C VAL A 294 10.61 0.46 -8.24
N GLN A 295 11.01 -0.79 -8.49
CA GLN A 295 12.39 -1.11 -8.87
C GLN A 295 12.80 -0.54 -10.24
N ASN A 296 11.84 -0.29 -11.13
CA ASN A 296 12.08 0.23 -12.47
C ASN A 296 11.76 1.72 -12.62
N SER A 297 11.34 2.40 -11.55
CA SER A 297 11.17 3.86 -11.54
C SER A 297 12.50 4.57 -11.26
N ASP A 298 12.58 5.86 -11.58
CA ASP A 298 13.77 6.67 -11.30
C ASP A 298 14.09 6.66 -9.80
N ARG A 299 15.29 6.20 -9.47
CA ARG A 299 15.76 6.04 -8.09
C ARG A 299 15.70 7.37 -7.32
N SER A 300 15.92 8.51 -7.98
CA SER A 300 15.92 9.84 -7.35
C SER A 300 14.53 10.28 -6.85
N LEU A 301 13.47 9.77 -7.49
CA LEU A 301 12.06 10.06 -7.15
C LEU A 301 11.42 8.97 -6.29
N THR A 302 12.08 7.83 -6.13
CA THR A 302 11.45 6.64 -5.57
C THR A 302 11.56 6.54 -4.05
N TRP A 303 12.74 6.83 -3.50
CA TRP A 303 13.03 6.56 -2.10
C TRP A 303 13.11 7.83 -1.27
N GLU A 304 12.68 7.75 -0.02
CA GLU A 304 13.02 8.72 1.02
C GLU A 304 14.53 8.66 1.31
N GLU A 305 15.04 9.57 2.16
CA GLU A 305 16.48 9.67 2.45
C GLU A 305 17.11 8.37 2.97
N ASP A 306 16.32 7.52 3.61
CA ASP A 306 16.77 6.23 4.15
C ASP A 306 16.94 5.12 3.09
N MET A 307 16.64 5.42 1.82
CA MET A 307 16.72 4.49 0.70
C MET A 307 15.87 3.22 0.86
N ARG A 308 14.84 3.27 1.72
CA ARG A 308 13.99 2.13 2.06
C ARG A 308 12.50 2.46 2.04
N HIS A 309 12.09 3.62 2.55
CA HIS A 309 10.69 4.04 2.44
C HIS A 309 10.43 4.61 1.05
N VAL A 310 9.32 4.19 0.45
CA VAL A 310 8.90 4.67 -0.88
C VAL A 310 8.20 6.01 -0.71
N LYS A 311 8.62 7.02 -1.48
CA LYS A 311 8.03 8.36 -1.46
C LYS A 311 6.53 8.32 -1.74
N GLY A 312 5.80 9.20 -1.08
CA GLY A 312 4.34 9.27 -1.18
C GLY A 312 3.82 9.46 -2.61
N GLU A 313 4.58 10.12 -3.50
CA GLU A 313 4.22 10.27 -4.92
C GLU A 313 4.25 8.95 -5.69
N VAL A 314 5.23 8.09 -5.43
CA VAL A 314 5.35 6.78 -6.07
C VAL A 314 4.28 5.84 -5.52
N VAL A 315 4.00 5.90 -4.22
CA VAL A 315 2.86 5.18 -3.64
C VAL A 315 1.55 5.57 -4.33
N ARG A 316 1.29 6.87 -4.52
CA ARG A 316 0.09 7.33 -5.24
C ARG A 316 0.04 6.82 -6.68
N HIS A 317 1.18 6.81 -7.39
CA HIS A 317 1.28 6.25 -8.73
C HIS A 317 0.90 4.77 -8.77
N ILE A 318 1.46 3.96 -7.86
CA ILE A 318 1.15 2.53 -7.75
C ILE A 318 -0.35 2.31 -7.47
N MET A 319 -0.92 3.07 -6.53
CA MET A 319 -2.36 2.96 -6.21
C MET A 319 -3.24 3.40 -7.38
N SER A 320 -2.84 4.43 -8.13
CA SER A 320 -3.53 4.86 -9.34
C SER A 320 -3.53 3.75 -10.41
N LEU A 321 -2.38 3.09 -10.62
CA LEU A 321 -2.28 1.95 -11.53
C LEU A 321 -3.14 0.77 -11.05
N PHE A 322 -3.12 0.47 -9.75
CA PHE A 322 -3.95 -0.60 -9.18
C PHE A 322 -5.44 -0.34 -9.43
N LEU A 323 -5.93 0.84 -9.04
CA LEU A 323 -7.34 1.22 -9.22
C LEU A 323 -7.72 1.27 -10.70
N HIS A 324 -6.92 1.88 -11.57
CA HIS A 324 -7.20 1.94 -13.01
C HIS A 324 -7.36 0.55 -13.62
N ASN A 325 -6.52 -0.41 -13.22
CA ASN A 325 -6.52 -1.74 -13.81
C ASN A 325 -7.51 -2.70 -13.15
N TYR A 326 -7.80 -2.58 -11.86
CA TYR A 326 -8.66 -3.53 -11.15
C TYR A 326 -10.05 -2.99 -10.81
N PHE A 327 -10.29 -1.68 -10.74
CA PHE A 327 -11.61 -1.14 -10.43
C PHE A 327 -12.44 -0.94 -11.71
N SER A 328 -13.73 -1.32 -11.68
CA SER A 328 -14.67 -1.13 -12.79
C SER A 328 -15.26 0.28 -12.83
N GLY A 329 -15.39 0.92 -11.66
CA GLY A 329 -15.93 2.27 -11.55
C GLY A 329 -14.94 3.34 -11.99
N LEU A 330 -15.45 4.52 -12.35
CA LEU A 330 -14.61 5.71 -12.37
C LEU A 330 -14.07 5.94 -10.95
N PRO A 331 -12.75 6.09 -10.77
CA PRO A 331 -12.21 6.36 -9.46
C PRO A 331 -12.91 7.59 -8.86
N VAL A 332 -13.36 7.50 -7.61
CA VAL A 332 -13.63 8.65 -6.76
C VAL A 332 -12.29 9.38 -6.58
N THR A 333 -12.02 10.28 -7.51
CA THR A 333 -10.89 11.20 -7.44
C THR A 333 -11.34 12.33 -6.51
N SER A 334 -11.00 12.25 -5.22
CA SER A 334 -11.04 13.46 -4.39
C SER A 334 -9.92 14.35 -4.88
N SER A 335 -10.22 15.28 -5.77
CA SER A 335 -9.26 16.31 -6.12
C SER A 335 -8.88 17.06 -4.85
N LYS A 336 -7.58 17.24 -4.62
CA LYS A 336 -7.08 17.97 -3.44
C LYS A 336 -6.67 19.37 -3.86
N LEU A 337 -7.03 20.33 -3.03
CA LEU A 337 -6.63 21.72 -3.14
C LEU A 337 -6.32 22.22 -1.72
N TYR A 338 -5.10 22.68 -1.48
CA TYR A 338 -4.65 23.17 -0.18
C TYR A 338 -3.73 24.38 -0.33
N ALA A 339 -3.61 25.19 0.72
CA ALA A 339 -2.74 26.35 0.76
C ALA A 339 -1.96 26.38 2.08
N SER A 340 -0.69 26.75 2.02
CA SER A 340 0.14 26.94 3.20
C SER A 340 1.07 28.14 3.03
N PRO A 341 1.12 29.07 4.01
CA PRO A 341 0.26 29.14 5.19
C PRO A 341 -1.20 29.53 4.84
N ASN A 342 -2.17 29.00 5.60
CA ASN A 342 -3.58 29.41 5.55
C ASN A 342 -4.26 29.23 6.93
N PRO A 343 -4.69 30.31 7.63
CA PRO A 343 -4.62 31.71 7.22
C PRO A 343 -3.18 32.19 6.99
N VAL A 344 -3.01 33.15 6.08
CA VAL A 344 -1.72 33.79 5.82
C VAL A 344 -1.32 34.66 7.02
N PRO A 345 -0.06 34.67 7.48
CA PRO A 345 0.34 35.49 8.63
C PRO A 345 0.06 36.99 8.42
N PRO A 346 -0.35 37.74 9.47
CA PRO A 346 -0.52 39.18 9.40
C PRO A 346 0.83 39.89 9.20
N GLY A 347 0.81 41.05 8.55
CA GLY A 347 2.01 41.85 8.29
C GLY A 347 1.76 43.04 7.35
N ILE A 348 2.79 43.85 7.12
CA ILE A 348 2.74 45.02 6.23
C ILE A 348 2.79 44.57 4.76
N GLY A 349 1.90 45.12 3.91
CA GLY A 349 1.80 44.76 2.49
C GLY A 349 1.15 43.40 2.25
N PRO A 350 0.98 42.94 0.99
CA PRO A 350 0.32 41.67 0.65
C PRO A 350 1.06 40.44 1.19
N GLY A 351 0.29 39.43 1.56
CA GLY A 351 0.77 38.19 2.14
C GLY A 351 0.99 37.11 1.08
N LYS A 352 1.71 36.06 1.47
CA LYS A 352 2.07 34.95 0.59
C LYS A 352 1.50 33.63 1.09
N THR A 353 0.95 32.85 0.17
CA THR A 353 0.63 31.43 0.40
C THR A 353 1.04 30.61 -0.81
N THR A 354 1.35 29.34 -0.60
CA THR A 354 1.58 28.39 -1.69
C THR A 354 0.33 27.54 -1.85
N VAL A 355 -0.33 27.65 -3.02
CA VAL A 355 -1.50 26.83 -3.36
C VAL A 355 -1.03 25.60 -4.13
N SER A 356 -1.42 24.43 -3.65
CA SER A 356 -1.02 23.14 -4.20
C SER A 356 -2.23 22.27 -4.49
N TRP A 357 -2.17 21.49 -5.57
CA TRP A 357 -3.29 20.72 -6.05
C TRP A 357 -2.92 19.39 -6.67
N SER A 358 -3.92 18.51 -6.70
CA SER A 358 -3.92 17.30 -7.52
C SER A 358 -5.35 16.98 -7.94
N SER A 359 -5.56 16.82 -9.24
CA SER A 359 -6.75 16.24 -9.83
C SER A 359 -6.35 14.97 -10.58
N HIS A 360 -6.70 13.83 -9.99
CA HIS A 360 -6.47 12.56 -10.67
C HIS A 360 -7.31 12.51 -11.96
N ALA A 361 -6.74 11.99 -13.05
CA ALA A 361 -7.40 11.71 -14.33
C ALA A 361 -7.90 12.91 -15.17
N THR A 362 -7.41 14.14 -14.92
CA THR A 362 -7.78 15.32 -15.73
C THR A 362 -6.55 16.13 -16.12
N PRO A 363 -5.86 15.80 -17.23
CA PRO A 363 -4.67 16.53 -17.69
C PRO A 363 -4.96 18.02 -17.94
N ASP A 364 -6.20 18.35 -18.31
CA ASP A 364 -6.66 19.72 -18.57
C ASP A 364 -7.18 20.48 -17.34
N ALA A 365 -6.98 19.95 -16.13
CA ALA A 365 -7.46 20.59 -14.92
C ALA A 365 -6.90 22.00 -14.75
N ALA A 366 -7.69 22.87 -14.14
CA ALA A 366 -7.38 24.28 -13.98
C ALA A 366 -7.86 24.79 -12.64
N ILE A 367 -7.05 25.66 -12.02
CA ILE A 367 -7.42 26.41 -10.82
C ILE A 367 -7.76 27.83 -11.23
N TYR A 368 -8.89 28.30 -10.75
CA TYR A 368 -9.27 29.70 -10.82
C TYR A 368 -9.26 30.32 -9.43
N VAL A 369 -8.94 31.60 -9.35
CA VAL A 369 -8.98 32.40 -8.12
C VAL A 369 -9.96 33.55 -8.28
N SER A 370 -10.74 33.83 -7.24
CA SER A 370 -11.66 34.98 -7.16
C SER A 370 -11.64 35.57 -5.75
N GLY A 371 -12.14 36.79 -5.57
CA GLY A 371 -12.21 37.45 -4.26
C GLY A 371 -11.10 38.48 -4.06
N GLY A 372 -11.17 39.24 -2.96
CA GLY A 372 -10.26 40.36 -2.70
C GLY A 372 -10.17 41.38 -3.85
N GLY A 373 -11.32 41.68 -4.48
CA GLY A 373 -11.41 42.60 -5.62
C GLY A 373 -11.04 42.00 -6.99
N ILE A 374 -10.63 40.72 -7.05
CA ILE A 374 -10.29 40.01 -8.29
C ILE A 374 -11.53 39.30 -8.85
N GLU A 375 -11.92 39.62 -10.09
CA GLU A 375 -12.85 38.79 -10.87
C GLU A 375 -12.23 37.42 -11.17
N GLU A 376 -13.05 36.36 -11.24
CA GLU A 376 -12.54 34.98 -11.37
C GLU A 376 -11.56 34.83 -12.54
N ALA A 377 -10.29 34.55 -12.23
CA ALA A 377 -9.20 34.50 -13.19
C ALA A 377 -8.42 33.17 -13.09
N LEU A 378 -7.84 32.73 -14.21
CA LEU A 378 -7.03 31.50 -14.25
C LEU A 378 -5.77 31.69 -13.41
N PHE A 379 -5.63 30.87 -12.36
CA PHE A 379 -4.47 30.88 -11.47
C PHE A 379 -3.39 29.91 -11.95
N ALA A 380 -3.74 28.66 -12.26
CA ALA A 380 -2.81 27.63 -12.70
C ALA A 380 -3.53 26.52 -13.50
N GLY A 381 -2.77 25.68 -14.20
CA GLY A 381 -3.30 24.53 -14.94
C GLY A 381 -2.42 23.29 -14.79
N GLY A 382 -2.98 22.14 -15.11
CA GLY A 382 -2.36 20.81 -15.01
C GLY A 382 -3.00 19.94 -13.95
N SER A 383 -2.90 18.62 -14.11
CA SER A 383 -3.46 17.61 -13.21
C SER A 383 -2.84 17.58 -11.80
N HIS A 384 -1.70 18.23 -11.59
CA HIS A 384 -1.08 18.45 -10.29
C HIS A 384 -0.12 19.62 -10.36
N GLY A 385 0.17 20.24 -9.23
CA GLY A 385 1.15 21.31 -9.17
C GLY A 385 1.11 22.10 -7.88
N SER A 386 1.96 23.11 -7.83
CA SER A 386 2.01 24.10 -6.76
C SER A 386 2.42 25.45 -7.34
N LYS A 387 1.81 26.54 -6.85
CA LYS A 387 2.09 27.91 -7.28
C LYS A 387 1.92 28.88 -6.12
N GLU A 388 2.88 29.80 -5.96
CA GLU A 388 2.81 30.89 -4.97
C GLU A 388 1.74 31.92 -5.40
N ALA A 389 0.90 32.31 -4.44
CA ALA A 389 0.02 33.46 -4.49
C ALA A 389 0.54 34.52 -3.52
N SER A 390 1.14 35.60 -4.05
CA SER A 390 1.80 36.66 -3.28
C SER A 390 0.97 37.95 -3.18
N PHE A 391 -0.34 37.86 -3.38
CA PHE A 391 -1.26 39.00 -3.49
C PHE A 391 -2.36 38.96 -2.42
N ILE A 392 -2.20 38.19 -1.35
CA ILE A 392 -3.27 37.99 -0.36
C ILE A 392 -3.37 39.22 0.57
N GLU A 393 -4.36 40.07 0.33
CA GLU A 393 -4.62 41.28 1.11
C GLU A 393 -5.21 40.98 2.51
N THR A 394 -4.88 41.84 3.47
CA THR A 394 -5.38 41.77 4.85
C THR A 394 -6.88 41.99 4.89
N GLY A 395 -7.63 41.12 5.57
CA GLY A 395 -9.09 41.20 5.69
C GLY A 395 -9.85 40.70 4.46
N ALA A 396 -9.16 40.33 3.38
CA ALA A 396 -9.77 39.75 2.19
C ALA A 396 -9.85 38.21 2.27
N ILE A 397 -10.82 37.65 1.54
CA ILE A 397 -10.97 36.21 1.32
C ILE A 397 -10.77 35.95 -0.17
N TYR A 398 -9.86 35.04 -0.50
CA TYR A 398 -9.64 34.56 -1.86
C TYR A 398 -10.12 33.11 -1.97
N GLU A 399 -10.97 32.84 -2.94
CA GLU A 399 -11.51 31.52 -3.24
C GLU A 399 -10.75 30.90 -4.41
N PHE A 400 -10.06 29.79 -4.15
CA PHE A 400 -9.44 28.97 -5.17
C PHE A 400 -10.37 27.80 -5.52
N SER A 401 -10.71 27.65 -6.79
CA SER A 401 -11.59 26.59 -7.29
C SER A 401 -10.85 25.73 -8.31
N LEU A 402 -10.80 24.42 -8.09
CA LEU A 402 -10.20 23.46 -9.01
C LEU A 402 -11.29 22.82 -9.88
N TYR A 403 -11.12 22.87 -11.19
CA TYR A 403 -12.02 22.32 -12.20
C TYR A 403 -11.37 21.19 -13.01
N THR A 404 -12.17 20.29 -13.56
CA THR A 404 -11.69 19.17 -14.41
C THR A 404 -11.15 19.59 -15.78
N SER A 405 -11.45 20.81 -16.22
CA SER A 405 -11.05 21.37 -17.53
C SER A 405 -11.03 22.90 -17.46
N ARG A 406 -10.34 23.56 -18.39
CA ARG A 406 -10.32 25.03 -18.51
C ARG A 406 -11.70 25.65 -18.81
N ASP A 407 -12.62 24.87 -19.37
CA ASP A 407 -13.98 25.34 -19.66
C ASP A 407 -14.88 25.38 -18.40
N ARG A 408 -14.32 25.05 -17.22
CA ARG A 408 -15.01 25.09 -15.91
C ARG A 408 -16.25 24.18 -15.82
N ASN A 409 -16.35 23.15 -16.66
CA ASN A 409 -17.49 22.24 -16.73
C ASN A 409 -17.85 21.55 -15.40
N ARG A 410 -16.86 21.23 -14.55
CA ARG A 410 -17.09 20.58 -13.25
C ARG A 410 -16.06 21.01 -12.22
N ARG A 411 -16.52 21.67 -11.14
CA ARG A 411 -15.70 21.98 -9.97
C ARG A 411 -15.51 20.72 -9.11
N VAL A 412 -14.27 20.44 -8.72
CA VAL A 412 -13.88 19.20 -8.01
C VAL A 412 -13.22 19.46 -6.67
N ALA A 413 -12.73 20.68 -6.39
CA ALA A 413 -12.32 21.12 -5.07
C ALA A 413 -12.44 22.64 -4.95
N GLN A 414 -12.56 23.15 -3.72
CA GLN A 414 -12.60 24.58 -3.41
C GLN A 414 -11.83 24.84 -2.11
N LEU A 415 -11.16 25.99 -2.02
CA LEU A 415 -10.34 26.40 -0.89
C LEU A 415 -10.41 27.91 -0.68
N SER A 416 -10.83 28.31 0.52
CA SER A 416 -10.77 29.71 0.98
C SER A 416 -9.41 29.99 1.60
N VAL A 417 -8.71 31.01 1.11
CA VAL A 417 -7.49 31.55 1.69
C VAL A 417 -7.82 32.89 2.32
N THR A 418 -7.51 33.03 3.61
CA THR A 418 -7.77 34.25 4.37
C THR A 418 -6.48 34.83 4.93
N ARG A 419 -6.52 36.13 5.25
CA ARG A 419 -5.45 36.79 5.98
C ARG A 419 -6.03 37.71 7.06
N PRO A 420 -5.79 37.41 8.34
CA PRO A 420 -6.37 38.19 9.43
C PRO A 420 -5.67 39.55 9.59
N PRO A 421 -6.35 40.57 10.14
CA PRO A 421 -5.76 41.86 10.48
C PRO A 421 -4.76 41.75 11.64
N VAL A 422 -3.80 42.68 11.69
CA VAL A 422 -2.71 42.70 12.68
C VAL A 422 -3.23 42.72 14.13
N ASP A 423 -4.42 43.28 14.36
CA ASP A 423 -5.01 43.45 15.70
C ASP A 423 -5.73 42.20 16.26
N SER A 424 -5.74 41.08 15.52
CA SER A 424 -6.52 39.89 15.89
C SER A 424 -5.77 38.81 16.69
N ILE A 425 -4.55 39.10 17.17
CA ILE A 425 -3.73 38.15 17.96
C ILE A 425 -3.84 38.39 19.49
N THR A 426 -4.58 39.40 19.94
CA THR A 426 -4.86 39.61 21.38
C THR A 426 -6.34 39.41 21.68
N SER A 427 -6.74 38.16 21.92
CA SER A 427 -7.95 37.76 22.66
C SER A 427 -7.78 36.33 23.16
#